data_AF-A0A7K3YCE4-F1
#
_entry.id   AF-A0A7K3YCE4-F1
#
_cell.length_a   1.000
_cell.length_b   1.000
_cell.length_c   1.000
_cell.angle_alpha   90.00
_cell.angle_beta   90.00
_cell.angle_gamma   90.00
#
_symmetry.space_group_name_H-M   'P 1'
#
loop_
_entity.id
_entity.type
_entity.pdbx_description
1 polymer ?
#
loop_
_entity_poly.entity_id
_entity_poly.type
_entity_poly.pdbx_seq_one_letter_code
_entity_poly.pdbx_strand_id
1 'polypeptide(L)'
;MTERDRYFRSSPIQLIIAALLIMAVFPAAVVSAAEAAPAVTWNVTFSPEENSKFDAVANTADGGYIAVGSALANMFGGRGDLLLVKTDDRGGEVWTVRLPDMEAASVAGTADGGCIVGGYNISAVASEDDPGYRGSSFLIRFGAGGEEIWRQVLPGEKVSVVRPTADGGYAVIGWIWNPPESTDDTTAVITKTDASGVPVWNRTFPAAAANAGVVTADGGYVIGGTKSPFSYDIGDAFLIRLDADGNMLWNRNYEVPVIFDVEETADGGFAYSGNFWYGLVDAKGDEVWLRNMEGFAGYTVLLRPDGGCMIAGKDIRSGAGFALGTDADGAIQWRMTFPDTAIYAAAGAPGGYTLAGIRFLSPLSSAAWLANLEESATPTPAAPGFGAASAGAALLLLFAGRERRR
;
A
#
# COMPACT_ATOMS: atom_id res chain seq x y z
N MET A 1 76.15 -14.43 51.05
CA MET A 1 77.47 -14.09 50.49
C MET A 1 77.60 -14.85 49.18
N THR A 2 78.04 -14.14 48.13
CA THR A 2 78.45 -14.60 46.78
C THR A 2 77.38 -15.13 45.81
N GLU A 3 76.97 -14.21 44.93
CA GLU A 3 77.03 -14.30 43.46
C GLU A 3 77.76 -15.54 42.89
N ARG A 4 77.22 -16.09 41.79
CA ARG A 4 77.97 -16.31 40.54
C ARG A 4 77.07 -16.75 39.38
N ASP A 5 76.92 -15.82 38.44
CA ASP A 5 77.29 -15.94 37.03
C ASP A 5 77.10 -17.26 36.26
N ARG A 6 76.25 -17.14 35.23
CA ARG A 6 76.55 -17.30 33.78
C ARG A 6 76.56 -18.67 33.08
N TYR A 7 75.62 -18.72 32.12
CA TYR A 7 75.68 -19.13 30.71
C TYR A 7 75.57 -20.61 30.27
N PHE A 8 74.40 -20.87 29.65
CA PHE A 8 74.14 -21.55 28.37
C PHE A 8 74.70 -22.96 28.10
N ARG A 9 73.78 -23.94 27.96
CA ARG A 9 73.42 -24.57 26.66
C ARG A 9 72.24 -25.57 26.77
N SER A 10 71.17 -25.25 26.03
CA SER A 10 70.25 -26.10 25.23
C SER A 10 69.79 -27.50 25.72
N SER A 11 68.48 -27.70 25.90
CA SER A 11 67.57 -28.50 25.02
C SER A 11 66.14 -28.61 25.65
N PRO A 12 65.05 -28.86 24.88
CA PRO A 12 63.65 -28.58 25.26
C PRO A 12 62.84 -29.80 25.74
N ILE A 13 61.51 -29.60 25.98
CA ILE A 13 60.40 -30.54 26.32
C ILE A 13 60.04 -30.49 27.83
N GLN A 14 58.81 -30.27 28.32
CA GLN A 14 57.45 -29.97 27.83
C GLN A 14 56.66 -29.37 29.02
N LEU A 15 55.92 -28.28 28.83
CA LEU A 15 54.97 -27.72 29.81
C LEU A 15 53.58 -28.32 29.60
N ILE A 16 52.96 -28.75 30.70
CA ILE A 16 51.54 -29.13 30.76
C ILE A 16 50.74 -27.85 31.02
N ILE A 17 49.80 -27.50 30.13
CA ILE A 17 48.75 -26.50 30.39
C ILE A 17 47.41 -27.12 29.99
N ALA A 18 46.50 -27.19 30.96
CA ALA A 18 45.10 -27.54 30.76
C ALA A 18 44.36 -26.36 30.11
N ALA A 19 43.57 -26.63 29.07
CA ALA A 19 42.67 -25.66 28.47
C ALA A 19 41.23 -26.22 28.44
N LEU A 20 40.34 -25.54 29.16
CA LEU A 20 38.88 -25.70 29.12
C LEU A 20 38.36 -25.13 27.79
N LEU A 21 37.62 -25.94 27.02
CA LEU A 21 36.84 -25.48 25.87
C LEU A 21 35.38 -25.29 26.29
N ILE A 22 34.97 -24.03 26.48
CA ILE A 22 33.57 -23.63 26.45
C ILE A 22 33.26 -23.29 25.00
N MET A 23 32.54 -24.16 24.29
CA MET A 23 31.97 -23.79 22.99
C MET A 23 30.77 -22.86 23.22
N ALA A 24 30.99 -21.57 22.96
CA ALA A 24 29.90 -20.63 22.77
C ALA A 24 29.26 -20.92 21.40
N VAL A 25 28.04 -21.46 21.42
CA VAL A 25 27.19 -21.51 20.23
C VAL A 25 26.62 -20.10 20.05
N PHE A 26 27.24 -19.31 19.16
CA PHE A 26 26.59 -18.11 18.65
C PHE A 26 25.45 -18.56 17.72
N PRO A 27 24.21 -18.10 17.90
CA PRO A 27 23.21 -18.24 16.85
C PRO A 27 23.76 -17.47 15.65
N ALA A 28 24.02 -18.19 14.55
CA ALA A 28 24.29 -17.55 13.28
C ALA A 28 23.06 -16.69 12.96
N ALA A 29 23.22 -15.37 13.02
CA ALA A 29 22.23 -14.47 12.44
C ALA A 29 22.16 -14.84 10.96
N VAL A 30 21.07 -15.49 10.56
CA VAL A 30 20.74 -15.64 9.15
C VAL A 30 20.41 -14.24 8.69
N VAL A 31 21.41 -13.54 8.14
CA VAL A 31 21.16 -12.32 7.38
C VAL A 31 20.36 -12.78 6.18
N SER A 32 19.04 -12.58 6.21
CA SER A 32 18.20 -12.79 5.03
C SER A 32 18.80 -11.92 3.92
N ALA A 33 19.22 -12.55 2.83
CA ALA A 33 19.68 -11.82 1.66
C ALA A 33 18.51 -11.02 1.11
N ALA A 34 18.74 -9.75 0.74
CA ALA A 34 17.74 -8.93 0.10
C ALA A 34 17.16 -9.67 -1.12
N GLU A 35 15.83 -9.71 -1.21
CA GLU A 35 15.13 -10.37 -2.30
C GLU A 35 15.41 -9.65 -3.62
N ALA A 36 15.35 -10.38 -4.73
CA ALA A 36 15.44 -9.75 -6.04
C ALA A 36 14.25 -8.79 -6.21
N ALA A 37 14.55 -7.54 -6.56
CA ALA A 37 13.49 -6.58 -6.81
C ALA A 37 12.61 -7.04 -8.00
N PRO A 38 11.28 -6.84 -7.92
CA PRO A 38 10.37 -7.18 -8.99
C PRO A 38 10.68 -6.42 -10.29
N ALA A 39 10.26 -6.99 -11.42
CA ALA A 39 10.56 -6.45 -12.74
C ALA A 39 9.46 -5.48 -13.23
N VAL A 40 9.86 -4.35 -13.82
CA VAL A 40 8.91 -3.48 -14.52
C VAL A 40 8.64 -4.08 -15.90
N THR A 41 7.43 -4.57 -16.14
CA THR A 41 7.08 -5.25 -17.41
C THR A 41 6.70 -4.26 -18.49
N TRP A 42 6.01 -3.19 -18.12
CA TRP A 42 5.67 -2.07 -19.00
C TRP A 42 5.48 -0.78 -18.18
N ASN A 43 5.62 0.35 -18.87
CA ASN A 43 5.20 1.65 -18.37
C ASN A 43 4.71 2.52 -19.54
N VAL A 44 3.68 3.32 -19.28
CA VAL A 44 3.00 4.15 -20.29
C VAL A 44 2.79 5.56 -19.73
N THR A 45 3.08 6.55 -20.57
CA THR A 45 2.82 7.96 -20.31
C THR A 45 1.64 8.42 -21.15
N PHE A 46 0.65 9.06 -20.55
CA PHE A 46 -0.61 9.47 -21.19
C PHE A 46 -0.64 10.98 -21.42
N SER A 47 -1.06 11.38 -22.62
CA SER A 47 -1.24 12.78 -23.03
C SER A 47 -0.12 13.72 -22.52
N PRO A 48 1.15 13.50 -22.92
CA PRO A 48 2.32 14.22 -22.40
C PRO A 48 2.27 15.74 -22.59
N GLU A 49 1.39 16.22 -23.46
CA GLU A 49 1.11 17.61 -23.73
C GLU A 49 0.18 18.30 -22.71
N GLU A 50 -0.49 17.57 -21.81
CA GLU A 50 -1.64 18.09 -21.05
C GLU A 50 -1.44 18.32 -19.55
N ASN A 51 -0.23 18.14 -19.00
CA ASN A 51 0.01 18.32 -17.56
C ASN A 51 -1.02 17.59 -16.69
N SER A 52 -0.91 16.27 -16.70
CA SER A 52 -1.84 15.38 -16.02
C SER A 52 -1.13 14.49 -14.99
N LYS A 53 -1.93 13.88 -14.12
CA LYS A 53 -1.52 12.82 -13.19
C LYS A 53 -2.66 11.84 -12.99
N PHE A 54 -2.35 10.61 -12.56
CA PHE A 54 -3.34 9.70 -11.99
C PHE A 54 -3.25 9.71 -10.47
N ASP A 55 -4.41 9.85 -9.82
CA ASP A 55 -4.56 9.90 -8.37
C ASP A 55 -5.05 8.56 -7.82
N ALA A 56 -5.79 7.76 -8.60
CA ALA A 56 -6.23 6.43 -8.24
C ALA A 56 -6.26 5.48 -9.46
N VAL A 57 -6.12 4.18 -9.20
CA VAL A 57 -6.21 3.11 -10.20
C VAL A 57 -6.92 1.89 -9.63
N ALA A 58 -7.64 1.17 -10.48
CA ALA A 58 -8.24 -0.12 -10.16
C ALA A 58 -8.17 -1.05 -11.38
N ASN A 59 -8.30 -2.36 -11.14
CA ASN A 59 -8.47 -3.31 -12.23
C ASN A 59 -9.91 -3.27 -12.75
N THR A 60 -10.07 -3.68 -14.01
CA THR A 60 -11.37 -3.94 -14.61
C THR A 60 -11.57 -5.43 -14.84
N ALA A 61 -12.84 -5.88 -14.87
CA ALA A 61 -13.19 -7.31 -14.95
C ALA A 61 -12.70 -8.00 -16.23
N ASP A 62 -12.41 -7.24 -17.27
CA ASP A 62 -11.83 -7.69 -18.55
C ASP A 62 -10.30 -7.81 -18.53
N GLY A 63 -9.65 -7.59 -17.38
CA GLY A 63 -8.20 -7.73 -17.20
C GLY A 63 -7.37 -6.49 -17.54
N GLY A 64 -8.03 -5.38 -17.92
CA GLY A 64 -7.41 -4.07 -18.07
C GLY A 64 -7.40 -3.26 -16.77
N TYR A 65 -7.17 -1.95 -16.91
CA TYR A 65 -7.13 -1.01 -15.79
C TYR A 65 -8.04 0.19 -16.04
N ILE A 66 -8.47 0.82 -14.95
CA ILE A 66 -9.16 2.11 -14.95
C ILE A 66 -8.42 3.04 -14.01
N ALA A 67 -7.97 4.17 -14.53
CA ALA A 67 -7.25 5.18 -13.76
C ALA A 67 -8.00 6.50 -13.78
N VAL A 68 -8.02 7.19 -12.65
CA VAL A 68 -8.62 8.52 -12.53
C VAL A 68 -7.61 9.49 -11.96
N GLY A 69 -7.63 10.73 -12.42
CA GLY A 69 -6.81 11.79 -11.87
C GLY A 69 -7.17 13.14 -12.45
N SER A 70 -6.20 14.04 -12.44
CA SER A 70 -6.42 15.44 -12.81
C SER A 70 -5.60 15.82 -14.04
N ALA A 71 -6.20 16.58 -14.96
CA ALA A 71 -5.50 17.25 -16.06
C ALA A 71 -5.66 18.77 -15.91
N LEU A 72 -4.55 19.52 -16.00
CA LEU A 72 -4.61 20.98 -15.93
C LEU A 72 -5.14 21.54 -17.24
N ALA A 73 -6.33 22.15 -17.21
CA ALA A 73 -6.87 22.85 -18.36
C ALA A 73 -6.04 24.11 -18.74
N ASN A 74 -5.35 24.73 -17.76
CA ASN A 74 -4.47 25.89 -17.97
C ASN A 74 -3.21 25.84 -17.09
N MET A 75 -2.07 26.25 -17.66
CA MET A 75 -0.75 26.25 -16.99
C MET A 75 -0.68 27.18 -15.75
N PHE A 76 -1.59 28.15 -15.65
CA PHE A 76 -1.72 29.05 -14.50
C PHE A 76 -3.20 29.33 -14.19
N GLY A 77 -3.63 29.05 -12.95
CA GLY A 77 -4.90 29.53 -12.40
C GLY A 77 -6.19 28.88 -12.95
N GLY A 78 -6.10 27.81 -13.74
CA GLY A 78 -7.26 27.02 -14.17
C GLY A 78 -7.68 25.97 -13.14
N ARG A 79 -8.96 25.62 -13.12
CA ARG A 79 -9.45 24.41 -12.43
C ARG A 79 -8.99 23.17 -13.20
N GLY A 80 -8.68 22.10 -12.47
CA GLY A 80 -8.37 20.81 -13.06
C GLY A 80 -9.64 20.13 -13.58
N ASP A 81 -9.50 19.38 -14.67
CA ASP A 81 -10.52 18.46 -15.17
C ASP A 81 -10.25 17.06 -14.62
N LEU A 82 -11.31 16.33 -14.30
CA LEU A 82 -11.19 14.91 -13.94
C LEU A 82 -10.96 14.15 -15.24
N LEU A 83 -9.84 13.45 -15.30
CA LEU A 83 -9.42 12.59 -16.39
C LEU A 83 -9.65 11.13 -15.95
N LEU A 84 -10.49 10.39 -16.67
CA LEU A 84 -10.75 8.97 -16.46
C LEU A 84 -10.30 8.19 -17.69
N VAL A 85 -9.36 7.27 -17.54
CA VAL A 85 -8.74 6.51 -18.64
C VAL A 85 -8.87 5.04 -18.39
N LYS A 86 -9.51 4.31 -19.32
CA LYS A 86 -9.50 2.85 -19.35
C LYS A 86 -8.38 2.37 -20.26
N THR A 87 -7.71 1.31 -19.84
CA THR A 87 -6.62 0.68 -20.58
C THR A 87 -6.82 -0.82 -20.74
N ASP A 88 -6.05 -1.41 -21.65
CA ASP A 88 -5.88 -2.86 -21.77
C ASP A 88 -4.90 -3.41 -20.71
N ASP A 89 -4.61 -4.71 -20.79
CA ASP A 89 -3.71 -5.44 -19.87
C ASP A 89 -2.24 -4.97 -19.91
N ARG A 90 -1.87 -4.17 -20.91
CA ARG A 90 -0.52 -3.62 -21.14
C ARG A 90 -0.46 -2.10 -20.97
N GLY A 91 -1.53 -1.49 -20.48
CA GLY A 91 -1.61 -0.04 -20.30
C GLY A 91 -1.89 0.74 -21.59
N GLY A 92 -2.25 0.08 -22.70
CA GLY A 92 -2.72 0.74 -23.92
C GLY A 92 -4.09 1.38 -23.71
N GLU A 93 -4.25 2.66 -24.07
CA GLU A 93 -5.52 3.38 -23.91
C GLU A 93 -6.64 2.76 -24.75
N VAL A 94 -7.78 2.48 -24.10
CA VAL A 94 -9.01 1.99 -24.73
C VAL A 94 -9.99 3.14 -24.94
N TRP A 95 -10.23 3.93 -23.89
CA TRP A 95 -11.03 5.14 -23.96
C TRP A 95 -10.66 6.12 -22.85
N THR A 96 -11.02 7.38 -23.07
CA THR A 96 -10.81 8.48 -22.13
C THR A 96 -12.08 9.30 -21.99
N VAL A 97 -12.43 9.64 -20.75
CA VAL A 97 -13.53 10.56 -20.40
C VAL A 97 -12.94 11.75 -19.65
N ARG A 98 -13.47 12.94 -19.93
CA ARG A 98 -13.14 14.19 -19.22
C ARG A 98 -14.40 14.78 -18.60
N LEU A 99 -14.30 15.12 -17.32
CA LEU A 99 -15.33 15.89 -16.62
C LEU A 99 -14.75 17.25 -16.22
N PRO A 100 -15.17 18.34 -16.89
CA PRO A 100 -14.66 19.68 -16.60
C PRO A 100 -14.95 20.13 -15.17
N ASP A 101 -14.05 20.95 -14.62
CA ASP A 101 -14.21 21.59 -13.30
C ASP A 101 -14.47 20.62 -12.14
N MET A 102 -13.90 19.42 -12.22
CA MET A 102 -14.05 18.35 -11.23
C MET A 102 -12.68 17.79 -10.86
N GLU A 103 -12.41 17.67 -9.57
CA GLU A 103 -11.22 16.97 -9.07
C GLU A 103 -11.51 15.47 -8.93
N ALA A 104 -10.52 14.63 -9.23
CA ALA A 104 -10.59 13.21 -8.98
C ALA A 104 -10.30 12.88 -7.51
N ALA A 105 -10.97 11.85 -6.97
CA ALA A 105 -10.67 11.30 -5.65
C ALA A 105 -10.38 9.80 -5.71
N SER A 106 -11.30 9.01 -6.26
CA SER A 106 -11.20 7.55 -6.19
C SER A 106 -11.87 6.90 -7.39
N VAL A 107 -11.39 5.70 -7.76
CA VAL A 107 -12.03 4.84 -8.74
C VAL A 107 -11.99 3.40 -8.26
N ALA A 108 -13.05 2.66 -8.55
CA ALA A 108 -13.09 1.22 -8.39
C ALA A 108 -13.80 0.56 -9.59
N GLY A 109 -13.28 -0.58 -10.02
CA GLY A 109 -13.95 -1.41 -11.02
C GLY A 109 -15.25 -2.01 -10.48
N THR A 110 -16.24 -2.21 -11.35
CA THR A 110 -17.49 -2.90 -11.02
C THR A 110 -17.54 -4.27 -11.70
N ALA A 111 -18.32 -5.20 -11.13
CA ALA A 111 -18.36 -6.59 -11.58
C ALA A 111 -18.84 -6.77 -13.04
N ASP A 112 -19.57 -5.80 -13.58
CA ASP A 112 -20.04 -5.75 -14.96
C ASP A 112 -19.04 -5.11 -15.94
N GLY A 113 -17.79 -4.88 -15.51
CA GLY A 113 -16.71 -4.32 -16.34
C GLY A 113 -16.69 -2.80 -16.46
N GLY A 114 -17.64 -2.10 -15.82
CA GLY A 114 -17.62 -0.65 -15.67
C GLY A 114 -16.74 -0.18 -14.50
N CYS A 115 -16.97 1.06 -14.07
CA CYS A 115 -16.38 1.60 -12.84
C CYS A 115 -17.33 2.53 -12.08
N ILE A 116 -16.97 2.78 -10.81
CA ILE A 116 -17.54 3.81 -9.96
C ILE A 116 -16.45 4.82 -9.61
N VAL A 117 -16.75 6.10 -9.74
CA VAL A 117 -15.81 7.20 -9.56
C VAL A 117 -16.32 8.14 -8.48
N GLY A 118 -15.44 8.48 -7.55
CA GLY A 118 -15.59 9.60 -6.64
C GLY A 118 -14.89 10.82 -7.21
N GLY A 119 -15.62 11.92 -7.37
CA GLY A 119 -15.09 13.22 -7.78
C GLY A 119 -15.58 14.33 -6.87
N TYR A 120 -14.91 15.48 -6.87
CA TYR A 120 -15.25 16.61 -6.02
C TYR A 120 -15.25 17.91 -6.81
N ASN A 121 -16.31 18.71 -6.65
CA ASN A 121 -16.37 20.06 -7.20
C ASN A 121 -16.30 21.06 -6.04
N ILE A 122 -15.23 21.86 -6.04
CA ILE A 122 -15.15 23.04 -5.16
C ILE A 122 -16.02 24.12 -5.78
N SER A 123 -17.26 24.34 -5.35
CA SER A 123 -17.91 25.61 -5.69
C SER A 123 -17.23 26.71 -4.86
N ALA A 124 -16.32 27.46 -5.48
CA ALA A 124 -15.71 28.64 -4.87
C ALA A 124 -16.71 29.80 -4.99
N VAL A 125 -17.86 29.67 -4.35
CA VAL A 125 -18.73 30.82 -4.08
C VAL A 125 -18.43 31.26 -2.67
N ALA A 126 -17.18 31.68 -2.44
CA ALA A 126 -16.86 32.48 -1.27
C ALA A 126 -17.46 33.86 -1.52
N SER A 127 -18.69 34.10 -1.05
CA SER A 127 -19.12 35.47 -0.77
C SER A 127 -18.41 35.94 0.50
N GLU A 128 -18.12 37.24 0.61
CA GLU A 128 -17.57 37.83 1.85
C GLU A 128 -18.42 37.48 3.10
N ASP A 129 -19.69 37.12 2.89
CA ASP A 129 -20.67 36.72 3.92
C ASP A 129 -20.78 35.20 4.20
N ASP A 130 -20.11 34.31 3.44
CA ASP A 130 -20.10 32.86 3.67
C ASP A 130 -18.75 32.25 3.24
N PRO A 131 -17.71 32.32 4.09
CA PRO A 131 -16.40 31.74 3.81
C PRO A 131 -16.36 30.20 3.93
N GLY A 132 -17.52 29.54 4.07
CA GLY A 132 -17.60 28.09 4.21
C GLY A 132 -17.09 27.39 2.95
N TYR A 133 -16.04 26.59 3.07
CA TYR A 133 -15.62 25.62 2.05
C TYR A 133 -16.75 24.62 1.79
N ARG A 134 -17.73 25.00 0.97
CA ARG A 134 -18.81 24.12 0.54
C ARG A 134 -18.49 23.64 -0.86
N GLY A 135 -17.97 22.42 -0.96
CA GLY A 135 -17.97 21.67 -2.21
C GLY A 135 -19.02 20.56 -2.17
N SER A 136 -19.34 20.04 -3.34
CA SER A 136 -20.16 18.84 -3.47
C SER A 136 -19.29 17.74 -4.09
N SER A 137 -19.30 16.56 -3.48
CA SER A 137 -18.76 15.38 -4.14
C SER A 137 -19.81 14.75 -5.05
N PHE A 138 -19.32 13.96 -5.99
CA PHE A 138 -20.14 13.21 -6.93
C PHE A 138 -19.72 11.75 -6.86
N LEU A 139 -20.72 10.88 -6.85
CA LEU A 139 -20.56 9.46 -7.11
C LEU A 139 -21.06 9.20 -8.53
N ILE A 140 -20.18 8.75 -9.43
CA ILE A 140 -20.47 8.65 -10.86
C ILE A 140 -20.20 7.24 -11.36
N ARG A 141 -21.21 6.62 -11.96
CA ARG A 141 -21.15 5.25 -12.48
C ARG A 141 -20.95 5.28 -13.99
N PHE A 142 -19.92 4.59 -14.48
CA PHE A 142 -19.60 4.46 -15.91
C PHE A 142 -19.68 3.03 -16.41
N GLY A 143 -20.36 2.79 -17.53
CA GLY A 143 -20.35 1.47 -18.17
C GLY A 143 -18.98 1.10 -18.74
N ALA A 144 -18.87 -0.15 -19.20
CA ALA A 144 -17.61 -0.67 -19.73
C ALA A 144 -17.11 0.07 -20.99
N GLY A 145 -18.02 0.73 -21.72
CA GLY A 145 -17.72 1.54 -22.90
C GLY A 145 -17.37 3.00 -22.60
N GLY A 146 -17.30 3.41 -21.32
CA GLY A 146 -17.03 4.79 -20.91
C GLY A 146 -18.25 5.70 -20.92
N GLU A 147 -19.45 5.16 -21.14
CA GLU A 147 -20.70 5.90 -21.03
C GLU A 147 -21.06 6.13 -19.56
N GLU A 148 -21.50 7.34 -19.22
CA GLU A 148 -22.05 7.61 -17.89
C GLU A 148 -23.45 7.00 -17.78
N ILE A 149 -23.65 6.15 -16.77
CA ILE A 149 -24.92 5.50 -16.49
C ILE A 149 -25.76 6.38 -15.55
N TRP A 150 -25.15 6.87 -14.46
CA TRP A 150 -25.78 7.78 -13.51
C TRP A 150 -24.73 8.55 -12.71
N ARG A 151 -25.15 9.66 -12.11
CA ARG A 151 -24.40 10.39 -11.08
C ARG A 151 -25.30 10.79 -9.91
N GLN A 152 -24.74 10.75 -8.70
CA GLN A 152 -25.36 11.22 -7.47
C GLN A 152 -24.54 12.36 -6.88
N VAL A 153 -25.23 13.33 -6.28
CA VAL A 153 -24.60 14.42 -5.55
C VAL A 153 -24.51 14.05 -4.07
N LEU A 154 -23.32 14.22 -3.50
CA LEU A 154 -23.04 14.05 -2.08
C LEU A 154 -22.75 15.44 -1.49
N PRO A 155 -23.79 16.14 -0.99
CA PRO A 155 -23.67 17.54 -0.59
C PRO A 155 -22.80 17.66 0.67
N GLY A 156 -21.78 18.52 0.63
CA GLY A 156 -20.93 18.84 1.78
C GLY A 156 -19.85 17.80 2.10
N GLU A 157 -19.92 16.61 1.51
CA GLU A 157 -18.89 15.58 1.63
C GLU A 157 -17.73 15.86 0.67
N LYS A 158 -16.49 15.73 1.15
CA LYS A 158 -15.29 15.56 0.34
C LYS A 158 -14.92 14.08 0.36
N VAL A 159 -15.15 13.41 -0.76
CA VAL A 159 -14.80 11.99 -0.95
C VAL A 159 -13.29 11.81 -1.04
N SER A 160 -12.81 10.79 -0.33
CA SER A 160 -11.44 10.29 -0.41
C SER A 160 -11.40 8.92 -1.09
N VAL A 161 -12.35 8.03 -0.75
CA VAL A 161 -12.37 6.64 -1.24
C VAL A 161 -13.78 6.20 -1.59
N VAL A 162 -13.91 5.42 -2.66
CA VAL A 162 -15.13 4.68 -3.00
C VAL A 162 -14.81 3.19 -3.14
N ARG A 163 -15.59 2.33 -2.49
CA ARG A 163 -15.45 0.87 -2.56
C ARG A 163 -16.80 0.20 -2.88
N PRO A 164 -16.87 -0.70 -3.88
CA PRO A 164 -18.05 -1.55 -4.09
C PRO A 164 -18.29 -2.45 -2.87
N THR A 165 -19.56 -2.72 -2.56
CA THR A 165 -19.95 -3.66 -1.52
C THR A 165 -20.57 -4.92 -2.14
N ALA A 166 -20.50 -6.05 -1.42
CA ALA A 166 -20.94 -7.35 -1.95
C ALA A 166 -22.43 -7.41 -2.33
N ASP A 167 -23.26 -6.55 -1.73
CA ASP A 167 -24.68 -6.37 -2.05
C ASP A 167 -24.93 -5.52 -3.31
N GLY A 168 -23.87 -5.11 -4.02
CA GLY A 168 -23.94 -4.31 -5.24
C GLY A 168 -24.01 -2.80 -5.03
N GLY A 169 -24.05 -2.33 -3.77
CA GLY A 169 -23.93 -0.91 -3.44
C GLY A 169 -22.49 -0.42 -3.33
N TYR A 170 -22.31 0.73 -2.68
CA TYR A 170 -20.99 1.33 -2.50
C TYR A 170 -20.82 1.90 -1.10
N ALA A 171 -19.62 1.79 -0.54
CA ALA A 171 -19.15 2.56 0.60
C ALA A 171 -18.39 3.78 0.08
N VAL A 172 -18.85 4.96 0.49
CA VAL A 172 -18.25 6.25 0.15
C VAL A 172 -17.66 6.84 1.42
N ILE A 173 -16.35 7.09 1.43
CA ILE A 173 -15.59 7.44 2.63
C ILE A 173 -14.86 8.75 2.38
N GLY A 174 -14.89 9.62 3.40
CA GLY A 174 -14.30 10.94 3.31
C GLY A 174 -14.59 11.75 4.55
N TRP A 175 -14.85 13.04 4.37
CA TRP A 175 -15.12 13.96 5.47
C TRP A 175 -15.93 15.16 5.04
N ILE A 176 -16.58 15.82 5.99
CA ILE A 176 -17.34 17.06 5.80
C ILE A 176 -16.60 18.21 6.49
N TRP A 177 -16.68 19.41 5.90
CA TRP A 177 -16.21 20.63 6.53
C TRP A 177 -17.19 21.08 7.61
N ASN A 178 -16.70 21.35 8.80
CA ASN A 178 -17.50 21.96 9.85
C ASN A 178 -17.59 23.48 9.63
N PRO A 179 -18.66 24.15 10.10
CA PRO A 179 -18.79 25.60 10.00
C PRO A 179 -17.61 26.35 10.66
N PRO A 180 -17.26 27.55 10.16
CA PRO A 180 -16.36 28.46 10.88
C PRO A 180 -16.86 28.62 12.33
N GLU A 181 -15.96 28.61 13.31
CA GLU A 181 -16.22 28.62 14.78
C GLU A 181 -16.47 27.25 15.45
N SER A 182 -16.47 26.16 14.68
CA SER A 182 -16.45 24.81 15.27
C SER A 182 -15.14 24.54 16.02
N THR A 183 -15.17 23.65 17.03
CA THR A 183 -13.96 23.23 17.77
C THR A 183 -12.96 22.49 16.89
N ASP A 184 -13.47 21.79 15.88
CA ASP A 184 -12.71 20.96 14.95
C ASP A 184 -13.08 21.36 13.51
N ASP A 185 -12.13 21.25 12.58
CA ASP A 185 -12.32 21.70 11.19
C ASP A 185 -13.20 20.73 10.39
N THR A 186 -13.18 19.45 10.73
CA THR A 186 -13.80 18.39 9.93
C THR A 186 -14.43 17.28 10.75
N THR A 187 -15.34 16.56 10.09
CA THR A 187 -15.98 15.34 10.63
C THR A 187 -15.84 14.24 9.58
N ALA A 188 -15.29 13.09 9.97
CA ALA A 188 -15.12 11.95 9.06
C ALA A 188 -16.50 11.34 8.80
N VAL A 189 -16.71 10.84 7.58
CA VAL A 189 -17.99 10.26 7.17
C VAL A 189 -17.76 8.99 6.36
N ILE A 190 -18.62 8.01 6.60
CA ILE A 190 -18.86 6.89 5.70
C ILE A 190 -20.34 6.83 5.37
N THR A 191 -20.64 6.81 4.08
CA THR A 191 -21.98 6.73 3.52
C THR A 191 -22.10 5.43 2.72
N LYS A 192 -22.98 4.53 3.18
CA LYS A 192 -23.36 3.33 2.42
C LYS A 192 -24.49 3.68 1.47
N THR A 193 -24.36 3.26 0.23
CA THR A 193 -25.37 3.44 -0.81
C THR A 193 -25.87 2.10 -1.33
N ASP A 194 -27.00 2.12 -2.04
CA ASP A 194 -27.46 1.02 -2.87
C ASP A 194 -26.77 1.01 -4.25
N ALA A 195 -27.13 0.08 -5.12
CA ALA A 195 -26.54 -0.06 -6.45
C ALA A 195 -26.79 1.14 -7.39
N SER A 196 -27.77 1.98 -7.09
CA SER A 196 -28.08 3.22 -7.81
C SER A 196 -27.42 4.46 -7.21
N GLY A 197 -26.58 4.27 -6.19
CA GLY A 197 -25.88 5.33 -5.46
C GLY A 197 -26.77 6.07 -4.45
N VAL A 198 -28.00 5.60 -4.19
CA VAL A 198 -28.87 6.24 -3.21
C VAL A 198 -28.39 5.87 -1.80
N PRO A 199 -28.18 6.86 -0.90
CA PRO A 199 -27.75 6.59 0.48
C PRO A 199 -28.75 5.70 1.23
N VAL A 200 -28.24 4.62 1.82
CA VAL A 200 -28.97 3.70 2.71
C VAL A 200 -28.77 4.12 4.17
N TRP A 201 -27.52 4.41 4.54
CA TRP A 201 -27.17 4.96 5.85
C TRP A 201 -25.87 5.75 5.77
N ASN A 202 -25.65 6.64 6.75
CA ASN A 202 -24.38 7.31 6.97
C ASN A 202 -23.96 7.22 8.44
N ARG A 203 -22.65 7.32 8.69
CA ARG A 203 -22.05 7.44 10.01
C ARG A 203 -21.02 8.55 9.99
N THR A 204 -21.01 9.35 11.05
CA THR A 204 -20.09 10.47 11.20
C THR A 204 -19.25 10.32 12.47
N PHE A 205 -18.01 10.79 12.39
CA PHE A 205 -17.04 10.75 13.49
C PHE A 205 -16.42 12.16 13.59
N PRO A 206 -16.87 12.98 14.57
CA PRO A 206 -16.36 14.33 14.74
C PRO A 206 -14.86 14.36 15.03
N ALA A 207 -14.22 15.52 14.79
CA ALA A 207 -12.80 15.75 15.05
C ALA A 207 -11.86 14.81 14.26
N ALA A 208 -12.26 14.45 13.04
CA ALA A 208 -11.52 13.50 12.21
C ALA A 208 -11.72 13.79 10.72
N ALA A 209 -10.74 13.43 9.90
CA ALA A 209 -10.87 13.33 8.45
C ALA A 209 -10.45 11.93 7.99
N ALA A 210 -11.33 11.22 7.29
CA ALA A 210 -11.01 9.92 6.70
C ALA A 210 -10.40 10.08 5.31
N ASN A 211 -9.20 9.51 5.15
CA ASN A 211 -8.43 9.51 3.91
C ASN A 211 -8.42 8.13 3.25
N ALA A 212 -8.57 7.07 4.06
CA ALA A 212 -8.45 5.68 3.66
C ALA A 212 -9.68 4.88 4.06
N GLY A 213 -9.93 3.78 3.35
CA GLY A 213 -10.93 2.82 3.81
C GLY A 213 -11.09 1.59 2.92
N VAL A 214 -11.54 0.51 3.56
CA VAL A 214 -11.74 -0.80 2.95
C VAL A 214 -13.06 -1.42 3.41
N VAL A 215 -13.69 -2.18 2.52
CA VAL A 215 -14.82 -3.07 2.85
C VAL A 215 -14.22 -4.41 3.20
N THR A 216 -14.54 -4.92 4.38
CA THR A 216 -13.90 -6.13 4.89
C THR A 216 -14.61 -7.39 4.44
N ALA A 217 -13.92 -8.53 4.56
CA ALA A 217 -14.39 -9.84 4.13
C ALA A 217 -15.70 -10.28 4.83
N ASP A 218 -15.93 -9.82 6.06
CA ASP A 218 -17.16 -10.04 6.82
C ASP A 218 -18.30 -9.07 6.47
N GLY A 219 -18.10 -8.19 5.47
CA GLY A 219 -19.07 -7.18 5.03
C GLY A 219 -19.07 -5.89 5.83
N GLY A 220 -18.24 -5.77 6.86
CA GLY A 220 -18.01 -4.53 7.60
C GLY A 220 -17.11 -3.53 6.86
N TYR A 221 -16.60 -2.55 7.62
CA TYR A 221 -15.77 -1.48 7.09
C TYR A 221 -14.61 -1.14 8.03
N VAL A 222 -13.48 -0.71 7.48
CA VAL A 222 -12.45 0.04 8.21
C VAL A 222 -12.24 1.36 7.51
N ILE A 223 -12.22 2.45 8.28
CA ILE A 223 -11.87 3.78 7.79
C ILE A 223 -10.65 4.29 8.58
N GLY A 224 -9.80 5.05 7.90
CA GLY A 224 -8.57 5.58 8.48
C GLY A 224 -8.26 6.99 8.01
N GLY A 225 -7.46 7.71 8.79
CA GLY A 225 -7.06 9.07 8.42
C GLY A 225 -6.31 9.78 9.53
N THR A 226 -6.67 11.04 9.79
CA THR A 226 -6.05 11.90 10.81
C THR A 226 -7.10 12.64 11.62
N LYS A 227 -6.78 12.98 12.87
CA LYS A 227 -7.56 13.90 13.70
C LYS A 227 -7.67 15.28 13.07
N SER A 228 -8.71 15.99 13.50
CA SER A 228 -8.99 17.39 13.18
C SER A 228 -9.05 18.18 14.50
N PRO A 229 -8.55 19.43 14.56
CA PRO A 229 -7.91 20.19 13.48
C PRO A 229 -6.60 19.56 13.00
N PHE A 230 -6.18 19.91 11.77
CA PHE A 230 -5.03 19.26 11.13
C PHE A 230 -3.70 19.75 11.72
N SER A 231 -3.22 19.10 12.78
CA SER A 231 -1.87 19.27 13.33
C SER A 231 -0.83 18.39 12.62
N TYR A 232 -1.24 17.20 12.16
CA TYR A 232 -0.34 16.16 11.67
C TYR A 232 0.75 15.80 12.69
N ASP A 233 0.40 15.83 13.97
CA ASP A 233 1.27 15.42 15.05
C ASP A 233 1.29 13.89 15.13
N ILE A 234 2.40 13.34 15.63
CA ILE A 234 2.49 11.91 15.92
C ILE A 234 1.40 11.56 16.95
N GLY A 235 0.55 10.56 16.64
CA GLY A 235 -0.60 10.20 17.47
C GLY A 235 -1.95 10.66 16.90
N ASP A 236 -1.96 11.39 15.80
CA ASP A 236 -3.17 11.89 15.15
C ASP A 236 -3.83 10.87 14.21
N ALA A 237 -3.09 9.87 13.74
CA ALA A 237 -3.67 8.84 12.91
C ALA A 237 -4.66 7.96 13.68
N PHE A 238 -5.72 7.54 13.01
CA PHE A 238 -6.73 6.65 13.57
C PHE A 238 -7.15 5.57 12.57
N LEU A 239 -7.68 4.47 13.11
CA LEU A 239 -8.53 3.52 12.40
C LEU A 239 -9.83 3.33 13.19
N ILE A 240 -10.95 3.25 12.48
CA ILE A 240 -12.26 2.93 13.03
C ILE A 240 -12.80 1.71 12.30
N ARG A 241 -13.18 0.69 13.06
CA ARG A 241 -13.81 -0.54 12.58
C ARG A 241 -15.31 -0.50 12.79
N LEU A 242 -16.04 -0.86 11.75
CA LEU A 242 -17.49 -0.93 11.73
C LEU A 242 -17.95 -2.33 11.31
N ASP A 243 -19.08 -2.78 11.86
CA ASP A 243 -19.80 -3.94 11.32
C ASP A 243 -20.54 -3.58 10.00
N ALA A 244 -21.21 -4.57 9.41
CA ALA A 244 -21.96 -4.40 8.16
C ALA A 244 -23.12 -3.40 8.24
N ASP A 245 -23.67 -3.17 9.44
CA ASP A 245 -24.73 -2.20 9.71
C ASP A 245 -24.18 -0.80 10.07
N GLY A 246 -22.85 -0.64 10.02
CA GLY A 246 -22.17 0.61 10.35
C GLY A 246 -22.09 0.89 11.85
N ASN A 247 -22.23 -0.10 12.72
CA ASN A 247 -22.00 0.08 14.16
C ASN A 247 -20.51 -0.03 14.47
N MET A 248 -20.01 0.86 15.31
CA MET A 248 -18.61 0.89 15.71
C MET A 248 -18.25 -0.31 16.59
N LEU A 249 -17.30 -1.12 16.11
CA LEU A 249 -16.71 -2.23 16.83
C LEU A 249 -15.52 -1.75 17.69
N TRP A 250 -14.65 -0.92 17.11
CA TRP A 250 -13.55 -0.28 17.81
C TRP A 250 -13.07 1.00 17.11
N ASN A 251 -12.38 1.85 17.87
CA ASN A 251 -11.67 3.03 17.41
C ASN A 251 -10.30 3.07 18.12
N ARG A 252 -9.23 3.28 17.36
CA ARG A 252 -7.84 3.28 17.83
C ARG A 252 -7.06 4.40 17.19
N ASN A 253 -6.18 5.02 17.98
CA ASN A 253 -5.19 5.98 17.49
C ASN A 253 -3.83 5.29 17.43
N TYR A 254 -2.97 5.75 16.53
CA TYR A 254 -1.64 5.20 16.30
C TYR A 254 -0.61 6.31 16.35
N GLU A 255 0.60 5.97 16.79
CA GLU A 255 1.77 6.88 16.91
C GLU A 255 2.37 7.21 15.53
N VAL A 256 1.52 7.63 14.60
CA VAL A 256 1.87 8.11 13.27
C VAL A 256 1.01 9.35 12.93
N PRO A 257 1.46 10.24 12.03
CA PRO A 257 0.72 11.48 11.74
C PRO A 257 -0.61 11.27 11.01
N VAL A 258 -0.65 10.35 10.06
CA VAL A 258 -1.79 10.14 9.15
C VAL A 258 -1.69 8.78 8.50
N ILE A 259 -2.83 8.14 8.26
CA ILE A 259 -2.97 6.97 7.40
C ILE A 259 -3.52 7.42 6.04
N PHE A 260 -2.83 7.04 4.97
CA PHE A 260 -3.24 7.32 3.59
C PHE A 260 -3.93 6.14 2.91
N ASP A 261 -3.57 4.92 3.29
CA ASP A 261 -4.17 3.71 2.73
C ASP A 261 -4.18 2.57 3.77
N VAL A 262 -5.13 1.65 3.60
CA VAL A 262 -5.34 0.52 4.50
C VAL A 262 -5.85 -0.69 3.72
N GLU A 263 -5.33 -1.88 4.04
CA GLU A 263 -5.70 -3.14 3.40
C GLU A 263 -5.91 -4.23 4.47
N GLU A 264 -6.98 -5.00 4.35
CA GLU A 264 -7.30 -6.10 5.27
C GLU A 264 -6.44 -7.33 4.98
N THR A 265 -5.79 -7.88 6.00
CA THR A 265 -5.00 -9.12 5.90
C THR A 265 -5.88 -10.36 5.98
N ALA A 266 -5.38 -11.50 5.47
CA ALA A 266 -6.15 -12.75 5.42
C ALA A 266 -6.57 -13.30 6.81
N ASP A 267 -5.90 -12.89 7.87
CA ASP A 267 -6.22 -13.21 9.27
C ASP A 267 -7.12 -12.15 9.95
N GLY A 268 -7.63 -11.18 9.19
CA GLY A 268 -8.56 -10.13 9.64
C GLY A 268 -7.88 -8.94 10.32
N GLY A 269 -6.55 -8.85 10.29
CA GLY A 269 -5.80 -7.65 10.65
C GLY A 269 -5.81 -6.60 9.55
N PHE A 270 -5.07 -5.51 9.75
CA PHE A 270 -5.03 -4.39 8.80
C PHE A 270 -3.61 -3.85 8.65
N ALA A 271 -3.09 -3.90 7.42
CA ALA A 271 -1.86 -3.22 7.04
C ALA A 271 -2.19 -1.77 6.64
N TYR A 272 -1.37 -0.81 7.02
CA TYR A 272 -1.56 0.60 6.66
C TYR A 272 -0.25 1.29 6.31
N SER A 273 -0.34 2.37 5.52
CA SER A 273 0.79 3.24 5.20
C SER A 273 0.45 4.72 5.37
N GLY A 274 1.48 5.52 5.60
CA GLY A 274 1.36 6.97 5.77
C GLY A 274 2.68 7.71 5.54
N ASN A 275 2.76 8.93 6.09
CA ASN A 275 4.00 9.69 6.10
C ASN A 275 5.04 9.01 6.99
N PHE A 276 6.18 8.61 6.43
CA PHE A 276 7.34 8.01 7.11
C PHE A 276 7.08 6.66 7.79
N TRP A 277 5.84 6.18 7.85
CA TRP A 277 5.46 5.05 8.66
C TRP A 277 4.54 4.10 7.91
N TYR A 278 4.62 2.83 8.29
CA TYR A 278 3.70 1.78 7.91
C TYR A 278 3.61 0.76 9.03
N GLY A 279 2.47 0.10 9.16
CA GLY A 279 2.20 -0.75 10.29
C GLY A 279 1.24 -1.89 9.96
N LEU A 280 1.13 -2.80 10.91
CA LEU A 280 0.15 -3.87 10.94
C LEU A 280 -0.53 -3.85 12.31
N VAL A 281 -1.87 -3.93 12.29
CA VAL A 281 -2.69 -4.12 13.48
C VAL A 281 -3.48 -5.41 13.37
N ASP A 282 -3.80 -6.01 14.51
CA ASP A 282 -4.64 -7.21 14.54
C ASP A 282 -6.13 -6.86 14.31
N ALA A 283 -6.99 -7.88 14.29
CA ALA A 283 -8.43 -7.71 14.08
C ALA A 283 -9.13 -6.84 15.15
N LYS A 284 -8.49 -6.60 16.30
CA LYS A 284 -8.98 -5.76 17.40
C LYS A 284 -8.41 -4.34 17.36
N GLY A 285 -7.55 -4.06 16.37
CA GLY A 285 -6.85 -2.79 16.21
C GLY A 285 -5.66 -2.63 17.15
N ASP A 286 -5.16 -3.73 17.74
CA ASP A 286 -3.95 -3.67 18.57
C ASP A 286 -2.71 -3.76 17.66
N GLU A 287 -1.72 -2.89 17.90
CA GLU A 287 -0.50 -2.84 17.08
C GLU A 287 0.28 -4.16 17.16
N VAL A 288 0.50 -4.79 16.01
CA VAL A 288 1.39 -5.95 15.86
C VAL A 288 2.81 -5.46 15.63
N TRP A 289 2.97 -4.53 14.69
CA TRP A 289 4.23 -3.83 14.48
C TRP A 289 4.03 -2.47 13.82
N LEU A 290 4.96 -1.56 14.09
CA LEU A 290 5.14 -0.29 13.42
C LEU A 290 6.58 -0.18 12.89
N ARG A 291 6.73 0.34 11.68
CA ARG A 291 8.02 0.49 11.00
C ARG A 291 8.14 1.87 10.38
N ASN A 292 9.37 2.38 10.35
CA ASN A 292 9.70 3.64 9.70
C ASN A 292 10.26 3.35 8.30
N MET A 293 9.86 4.13 7.30
CA MET A 293 10.36 4.03 5.93
C MET A 293 11.43 5.07 5.58
N GLU A 294 11.88 5.91 6.52
CA GLU A 294 13.04 6.82 6.43
C GLU A 294 12.96 7.94 5.37
N GLY A 295 11.93 8.80 5.46
CA GLY A 295 11.82 9.98 4.57
C GLY A 295 10.91 9.79 3.37
N PHE A 296 10.19 8.67 3.32
CA PHE A 296 9.22 8.34 2.28
C PHE A 296 7.79 8.56 2.78
N ALA A 297 6.88 8.96 1.89
CA ALA A 297 5.45 8.97 2.13
C ALA A 297 4.82 7.80 1.35
N GLY A 298 4.30 6.80 2.05
CA GLY A 298 3.58 5.67 1.46
C GLY A 298 2.12 6.03 1.25
N TYR A 299 1.74 6.28 0.00
CA TYR A 299 0.37 6.65 -0.37
C TYR A 299 -0.54 5.46 -0.62
N THR A 300 0.03 4.28 -0.82
CA THR A 300 -0.73 3.05 -1.03
C THR A 300 -0.06 1.85 -0.39
N VAL A 301 -0.86 0.91 0.09
CA VAL A 301 -0.42 -0.38 0.64
C VAL A 301 -1.23 -1.51 0.00
N LEU A 302 -0.54 -2.56 -0.43
CA LEU A 302 -1.15 -3.78 -0.96
C LEU A 302 -0.50 -5.00 -0.29
N LEU A 303 -1.22 -6.11 -0.19
CA LEU A 303 -0.63 -7.35 0.33
C LEU A 303 0.25 -8.03 -0.72
N ARG A 304 1.38 -8.59 -0.28
CA ARG A 304 2.25 -9.39 -1.15
C ARG A 304 1.76 -10.85 -1.24
N PRO A 305 1.95 -11.53 -2.39
CA PRO A 305 1.63 -12.95 -2.54
C PRO A 305 2.32 -13.87 -1.52
N ASP A 306 3.56 -13.54 -1.15
CA ASP A 306 4.40 -14.32 -0.23
C ASP A 306 4.27 -13.88 1.24
N GLY A 307 3.31 -12.99 1.53
CA GLY A 307 3.14 -12.37 2.85
C GLY A 307 3.91 -11.06 3.01
N GLY A 308 3.47 -10.24 3.96
CA GLY A 308 3.91 -8.85 4.10
C GLY A 308 3.14 -7.91 3.15
N CYS A 309 3.69 -6.72 2.92
CA CYS A 309 3.04 -5.69 2.11
C CYS A 309 3.97 -5.03 1.09
N MET A 310 3.38 -4.61 -0.02
CA MET A 310 3.96 -3.68 -0.99
C MET A 310 3.47 -2.28 -0.64
N ILE A 311 4.39 -1.33 -0.52
CA ILE A 311 4.06 0.06 -0.29
C ILE A 311 4.67 0.91 -1.38
N ALA A 312 3.88 1.82 -1.94
CA ALA A 312 4.35 2.75 -2.95
C ALA A 312 3.98 4.20 -2.61
N GLY A 313 4.74 5.13 -3.16
CA GLY A 313 4.53 6.54 -2.95
C GLY A 313 5.69 7.38 -3.47
N LYS A 314 6.11 8.39 -2.68
CA LYS A 314 7.26 9.23 -3.03
C LYS A 314 8.26 9.41 -1.90
N ASP A 315 9.52 9.62 -2.27
CA ASP A 315 10.54 10.21 -1.42
C ASP A 315 10.21 11.71 -1.22
N ILE A 316 10.10 12.15 0.03
CA ILE A 316 9.73 13.53 0.36
C ILE A 316 10.85 14.52 0.02
N ARG A 317 12.11 14.08 -0.02
CA ARG A 317 13.28 14.94 -0.28
C ARG A 317 13.50 15.14 -1.77
N SER A 318 13.48 14.05 -2.53
CA SER A 318 13.74 14.08 -3.98
C SER A 318 12.48 14.26 -4.82
N GLY A 319 11.31 13.91 -4.28
CA GLY A 319 10.06 13.84 -5.02
C GLY A 319 9.91 12.59 -5.88
N ALA A 320 10.94 11.74 -5.96
CA ALA A 320 10.95 10.54 -6.80
C ALA A 320 10.01 9.45 -6.25
N GLY A 321 9.37 8.72 -7.16
CA GLY A 321 8.52 7.59 -6.84
C GLY A 321 9.32 6.44 -6.23
N PHE A 322 8.69 5.68 -5.36
CA PHE A 322 9.26 4.44 -4.85
C PHE A 322 8.19 3.35 -4.76
N ALA A 323 8.66 2.10 -4.80
CA ALA A 323 7.92 0.95 -4.31
C ALA A 323 8.86 0.13 -3.42
N LEU A 324 8.34 -0.45 -2.34
CA LEU A 324 9.07 -1.38 -1.49
C LEU A 324 8.19 -2.58 -1.18
N GLY A 325 8.81 -3.73 -0.94
CA GLY A 325 8.16 -4.94 -0.47
C GLY A 325 8.75 -5.36 0.87
N THR A 326 7.87 -5.82 1.77
CA THR A 326 8.23 -6.26 3.12
C THR A 326 7.87 -7.72 3.36
N ASP A 327 8.52 -8.37 4.31
CA ASP A 327 8.03 -9.65 4.82
C ASP A 327 6.86 -9.45 5.81
N ALA A 328 6.33 -10.54 6.36
CA ALA A 328 5.21 -10.51 7.31
C ALA A 328 5.53 -9.74 8.62
N ASP A 329 6.81 -9.60 8.97
CA ASP A 329 7.27 -8.86 10.16
C ASP A 329 7.56 -7.38 9.84
N GLY A 330 7.28 -6.95 8.61
CA GLY A 330 7.49 -5.59 8.14
C GLY A 330 8.96 -5.25 7.87
N ALA A 331 9.85 -6.24 7.69
CA ALA A 331 11.22 -5.97 7.27
C ALA A 331 11.28 -5.82 5.75
N ILE A 332 11.91 -4.75 5.28
CA ILE A 332 12.03 -4.43 3.85
C ILE A 332 12.93 -5.48 3.16
N GLN A 333 12.37 -6.19 2.18
CA GLN A 333 13.06 -7.22 1.40
C GLN A 333 13.65 -6.64 0.11
N TRP A 334 12.92 -5.74 -0.54
CA TRP A 334 13.35 -5.05 -1.75
C TRP A 334 12.82 -3.61 -1.77
N ARG A 335 13.52 -2.75 -2.53
CA ARG A 335 13.10 -1.38 -2.79
C ARG A 335 13.48 -0.95 -4.19
N MET A 336 12.57 -0.26 -4.85
CA MET A 336 12.73 0.33 -6.16
C MET A 336 12.52 1.84 -6.09
N THR A 337 13.24 2.56 -6.94
CA THR A 337 13.08 4.00 -7.12
C THR A 337 12.74 4.25 -8.58
N PHE A 338 11.79 5.14 -8.80
CA PHE A 338 11.31 5.55 -10.11
C PHE A 338 11.66 7.04 -10.31
N PRO A 339 12.84 7.35 -10.87
CA PRO A 339 13.24 8.73 -11.13
C PRO A 339 12.22 9.46 -12.00
N ASP A 340 12.10 10.77 -11.79
CA ASP A 340 11.19 11.64 -12.56
C ASP A 340 9.73 11.17 -12.54
N THR A 341 9.33 10.46 -11.48
CA THR A 341 7.92 10.12 -11.24
C THR A 341 7.54 10.38 -9.80
N ALA A 342 6.26 10.42 -9.49
CA ALA A 342 5.73 10.16 -8.15
C ALA A 342 4.53 9.22 -8.27
N ILE A 343 4.42 8.26 -7.36
CA ILE A 343 3.33 7.28 -7.34
C ILE A 343 2.29 7.76 -6.31
N TYR A 344 1.01 7.69 -6.65
CA TYR A 344 -0.08 8.11 -5.77
C TYR A 344 -1.05 6.97 -5.44
N ALA A 345 -1.12 5.94 -6.28
CA ALA A 345 -1.94 4.77 -6.03
C ALA A 345 -1.35 3.52 -6.67
N ALA A 346 -1.82 2.37 -6.21
CA ALA A 346 -1.56 1.09 -6.83
C ALA A 346 -2.80 0.20 -6.76
N ALA A 347 -2.87 -0.78 -7.66
CA ALA A 347 -3.83 -1.88 -7.60
C ALA A 347 -3.07 -3.20 -7.79
N GLY A 348 -3.49 -4.27 -7.11
CA GLY A 348 -2.90 -5.60 -7.33
C GLY A 348 -3.26 -6.09 -8.73
N ALA A 349 -2.32 -6.53 -9.53
CA ALA A 349 -2.53 -7.04 -10.89
C ALA A 349 -2.27 -8.56 -10.94
N PRO A 350 -2.77 -9.29 -11.94
CA PRO A 350 -2.36 -10.68 -12.13
C PRO A 350 -0.83 -10.79 -12.22
N GLY A 351 -0.21 -11.42 -11.20
CA GLY A 351 1.24 -11.57 -11.11
C GLY A 351 2.01 -10.34 -10.61
N GLY A 352 1.37 -9.36 -9.97
CA GLY A 352 2.07 -8.24 -9.35
C GLY A 352 1.19 -7.03 -9.05
N TYR A 353 1.59 -5.84 -9.50
CA TYR A 353 0.92 -4.57 -9.18
C TYR A 353 0.94 -3.61 -10.36
N THR A 354 -0.10 -2.79 -10.47
CA THR A 354 -0.13 -1.63 -11.37
C THR A 354 -0.04 -0.37 -10.54
N LEU A 355 1.01 0.41 -10.79
CA LEU A 355 1.30 1.69 -10.16
C LEU A 355 0.71 2.81 -11.00
N ALA A 356 0.13 3.81 -10.34
CA ALA A 356 -0.41 5.00 -10.97
C ALA A 356 0.13 6.27 -10.33
N GLY A 357 0.39 7.27 -11.15
CA GLY A 357 0.92 8.53 -10.67
C GLY A 357 1.20 9.53 -11.76
N ILE A 358 2.29 10.25 -11.57
CA ILE A 358 2.76 11.34 -12.43
C ILE A 358 4.18 11.05 -12.91
N ARG A 359 4.47 11.42 -14.15
CA ARG A 359 5.82 11.49 -14.70
C ARG A 359 6.17 12.94 -15.02
N PHE A 360 7.30 13.39 -14.50
CA PHE A 360 7.87 14.70 -14.80
C PHE A 360 8.64 14.61 -16.11
N LEU A 361 8.24 15.42 -17.09
CA LEU A 361 8.90 15.49 -18.40
C LEU A 361 9.90 16.65 -18.44
N SER A 362 9.65 17.68 -17.62
CA SER A 362 10.54 18.81 -17.37
C SER A 362 10.16 19.45 -16.02
N PRO A 363 10.89 20.47 -15.53
CA PRO A 363 10.49 21.20 -14.33
C PRO A 363 9.12 21.89 -14.41
N LEU A 364 8.57 22.06 -15.62
CA LEU A 364 7.32 22.77 -15.87
C LEU A 364 6.27 21.90 -16.58
N SER A 365 6.58 20.62 -16.84
CA SER A 365 5.65 19.73 -17.54
C SER A 365 5.62 18.32 -16.95
N SER A 366 4.43 17.75 -16.97
CA SER A 366 4.14 16.44 -16.40
C SER A 366 3.06 15.70 -17.19
N ALA A 367 2.93 14.41 -16.92
CA ALA A 367 1.97 13.55 -17.60
C ALA A 367 1.51 12.42 -16.69
N ALA A 368 0.26 12.00 -16.85
CA ALA A 368 -0.27 10.84 -16.17
C ALA A 368 0.51 9.59 -16.59
N TRP A 369 0.76 8.71 -15.64
CA TRP A 369 1.68 7.60 -15.82
C TRP A 369 1.17 6.33 -15.13
N LEU A 370 1.30 5.22 -15.84
CA LEU A 370 1.06 3.88 -15.32
C LEU A 370 2.31 3.02 -15.52
N ALA A 371 2.55 2.10 -14.59
CA ALA A 371 3.52 1.02 -14.78
C ALA A 371 3.05 -0.27 -14.12
N ASN A 372 3.45 -1.39 -14.69
CA ASN A 372 3.24 -2.69 -14.07
C ASN A 372 4.54 -3.26 -13.53
N LEU A 373 4.41 -3.81 -12.33
CA LEU A 373 5.47 -4.43 -11.56
C LEU A 373 5.12 -5.89 -11.36
N GLU A 374 5.94 -6.81 -11.86
CA GLU A 374 5.72 -8.24 -11.75
C GLU A 374 6.41 -8.80 -10.50
N GLU A 375 5.61 -9.34 -9.58
CA GLU A 375 6.06 -10.04 -8.39
C GLU A 375 5.34 -11.39 -8.32
N SER A 376 6.09 -12.45 -8.62
CA SER A 376 5.59 -13.82 -8.53
C SER A 376 5.83 -14.39 -7.15
N ALA A 377 4.87 -15.16 -6.63
CA ALA A 377 5.06 -15.93 -5.42
C ALA A 377 6.25 -16.89 -5.58
N THR A 378 7.17 -16.88 -4.63
CA THR A 378 8.27 -17.83 -4.59
C THR A 378 7.67 -19.22 -4.31
N PRO A 379 7.82 -20.22 -5.20
CA PRO A 379 7.26 -21.53 -4.93
C PRO A 379 7.87 -22.06 -3.63
N THR A 380 7.01 -22.34 -2.64
CA THR A 380 7.44 -22.98 -1.38
C THR A 380 8.25 -24.22 -1.76
N PRO A 381 9.50 -24.37 -1.29
CA PRO A 381 10.27 -25.58 -1.57
C PRO A 381 9.43 -26.76 -1.10
N ALA A 382 9.03 -27.63 -2.04
CA ALA A 382 8.37 -28.86 -1.69
C ALA A 382 9.24 -29.52 -0.62
N ALA A 383 8.69 -29.70 0.59
CA ALA A 383 9.38 -30.39 1.66
C ALA A 383 9.98 -31.66 1.04
N PRO A 384 11.30 -31.91 1.18
CA PRO A 384 11.90 -33.09 0.59
C PRO A 384 11.10 -34.27 1.13
N GLY A 385 10.31 -34.89 0.25
CA GLY A 385 9.50 -36.03 0.60
C GLY A 385 10.47 -37.03 1.21
N PHE A 386 10.21 -37.45 2.44
CA PHE A 386 10.83 -38.63 3.01
C PHE A 386 10.39 -39.82 2.16
N GLY A 387 11.02 -39.97 1.00
CA GLY A 387 10.90 -41.11 0.12
C GLY A 387 11.50 -42.29 0.85
N ALA A 388 10.65 -43.25 1.17
CA ALA A 388 11.01 -44.55 1.70
C ALA A 388 12.14 -45.17 0.86
N ALA A 389 13.37 -45.13 1.38
CA ALA A 389 14.44 -45.98 0.91
C ALA A 389 14.12 -47.41 1.36
N SER A 390 13.53 -48.16 0.44
CA SER A 390 13.37 -49.61 0.53
C SER A 390 14.74 -50.26 0.78
N ALA A 391 14.87 -50.92 1.91
CA ALA A 391 16.02 -51.77 2.22
C ALA A 391 16.00 -53.00 1.29
N GLY A 392 16.71 -52.90 0.17
CA GLY A 392 16.94 -53.99 -0.77
C GLY A 392 18.43 -54.26 -0.92
N ALA A 393 18.84 -55.44 -0.45
CA ALA A 393 20.06 -56.19 -0.81
C ALA A 393 21.44 -55.62 -0.40
N ALA A 394 21.94 -56.10 0.75
CA ALA A 394 23.37 -56.29 0.99
C ALA A 394 23.62 -57.78 1.28
N LEU A 395 24.04 -58.54 0.26
CA LEU A 395 24.59 -59.88 0.41
C LEU A 395 25.59 -60.14 -0.72
N LEU A 396 26.89 -60.26 -0.39
CA LEU A 396 27.97 -60.98 -1.10
C LEU A 396 29.31 -60.52 -0.48
N LEU A 397 29.76 -61.19 0.59
CA LEU A 397 30.69 -62.33 0.62
C LEU A 397 32.17 -61.90 0.73
N LEU A 398 32.66 -61.96 1.97
CA LEU A 398 34.05 -61.93 2.41
C LEU A 398 34.70 -63.30 2.18
N PHE A 399 35.75 -63.36 1.37
CA PHE A 399 36.89 -64.31 1.38
C PHE A 399 37.89 -63.77 0.34
N ALA A 400 39.21 -63.77 0.43
CA ALA A 400 40.30 -64.13 1.35
C ALA A 400 41.54 -63.48 0.67
N GLY A 401 42.71 -63.22 1.23
CA GLY A 401 43.40 -63.49 2.48
C GLY A 401 44.88 -63.12 2.26
N ARG A 402 45.63 -62.81 3.33
CA ARG A 402 47.11 -62.80 3.46
C ARG A 402 47.42 -62.23 4.84
N GLU A 403 48.38 -62.68 5.64
CA GLU A 403 49.45 -63.66 5.51
C GLU A 403 49.95 -63.97 6.94
N ARG A 404 50.52 -65.15 7.16
CA ARG A 404 51.17 -65.56 8.44
C ARG A 404 52.35 -64.65 8.79
N ARG A 405 52.63 -64.48 10.10
CA ARG A 405 53.96 -64.78 10.68
C ARG A 405 53.93 -64.89 12.22
N ARG A 406 54.33 -66.11 12.65
CA ARG A 406 54.96 -66.61 13.88
C ARG A 406 54.55 -66.06 15.24
#